data_AF-A0A6A4Z3P8-F1
#
_entry.id   AF-A0A6A4Z3P8-F1
#
_cell.length_a   1.000
_cell.length_b   1.000
_cell.length_c   1.000
_cell.angle_alpha   90.00
_cell.angle_beta   90.00
_cell.angle_gamma   90.00
#
_symmetry.space_group_name_H-M   'P 1'
#
loop_
_entity.id
_entity.type
_entity.pdbx_description
1 polymer ?
#
loop_
_entity_poly.entity_id
_entity_poly.type
_entity_poly.pdbx_seq_one_letter_code
_entity_poly.pdbx_strand_id
1 'polypeptide(L)'
;MGDENDDACTPQVTGTAPMTPKLSRTQSDMSGLGSVQRRRVLTHSSKRALFSSPESALDSDSKRARSLTDESGRRRKPTAFQEAIADSESNSFKENELPPALVPSVMINRSLSSPGPSTPLHAYTPLLPLIKSSKHPDLNVISPSTVEKLLDGTYNDVLHTFHLIDCRFQHEFLGGTLRGARSLALPQHVEAAFFQPQALRASTRTALILFCEFSAERAPKMARHIRNIDRRIHADVYPTLHYPEVYVIDGGYKHCFESVNHDMCLSPAAAYVPMNHPDHVDACKMELSGLRSSWKQLRSTPFSKRHANKWC
;
A
#
# COMPACT_ATOMS: atom_id res chain seq x y z
N MET A 1 -36.70 17.95 61.88
CA MET A 1 -38.05 18.54 61.71
C MET A 1 -38.45 18.14 60.31
N GLY A 2 -38.82 16.88 60.06
CA GLY A 2 -40.06 16.19 60.48
C GLY A 2 -40.85 15.99 59.18
N ASP A 3 -41.44 14.86 58.80
CA ASP A 3 -41.73 13.58 59.44
C ASP A 3 -41.97 12.52 58.32
N GLU A 4 -41.78 11.24 58.66
CA GLU A 4 -42.61 10.03 58.39
C GLU A 4 -43.55 9.98 57.16
N ASN A 5 -43.90 8.87 56.51
CA ASN A 5 -43.57 7.44 56.54
C ASN A 5 -44.21 6.79 55.29
N ASP A 6 -43.64 5.65 54.92
CA ASP A 6 -44.21 4.43 54.31
C ASP A 6 -45.59 4.46 53.61
N ASP A 7 -45.62 3.89 52.39
CA ASP A 7 -46.47 2.70 52.17
C ASP A 7 -45.98 1.87 50.98
N ALA A 8 -45.83 0.57 51.25
CA ALA A 8 -45.38 -0.47 50.34
C ALA A 8 -46.58 -1.29 49.84
N CYS A 9 -46.56 -1.76 48.59
CA CYS A 9 -47.23 -3.02 48.25
C CYS A 9 -46.68 -3.64 46.95
N THR A 10 -45.94 -4.72 47.13
CA THR A 10 -45.60 -5.75 46.13
C THR A 10 -46.76 -6.75 46.01
N PRO A 11 -46.90 -7.47 44.88
CA PRO A 11 -46.98 -8.92 45.03
C PRO A 11 -46.11 -9.72 44.03
N GLN A 12 -45.77 -10.92 44.49
CA GLN A 12 -44.94 -11.97 43.89
C GLN A 12 -45.65 -12.72 42.74
N VAL A 13 -44.95 -13.01 41.61
CA VAL A 13 -44.33 -14.30 41.20
C VAL A 13 -45.19 -15.57 41.28
N THR A 14 -45.58 -16.10 40.10
CA THR A 14 -45.50 -17.52 39.65
C THR A 14 -45.67 -17.46 38.10
N GLY A 15 -45.02 -18.21 37.20
CA GLY A 15 -44.15 -19.38 37.29
C GLY A 15 -44.64 -20.46 36.33
N THR A 16 -44.39 -20.35 35.01
CA THR A 16 -44.35 -21.48 34.05
C THR A 16 -43.69 -21.08 32.72
N ALA A 17 -42.62 -21.78 32.34
CA ALA A 17 -41.99 -21.81 31.01
C ALA A 17 -42.23 -23.21 30.38
N PRO A 18 -41.59 -23.60 29.26
CA PRO A 18 -41.63 -23.06 27.90
C PRO A 18 -42.07 -24.15 26.88
N MET A 19 -42.47 -23.80 25.65
CA MET A 19 -42.58 -24.78 24.54
C MET A 19 -41.97 -24.26 23.24
N THR A 20 -40.93 -24.96 22.80
CA THR A 20 -40.35 -24.97 21.44
C THR A 20 -41.02 -26.05 20.57
N PRO A 21 -41.12 -25.91 19.24
CA PRO A 21 -41.33 -27.06 18.36
C PRO A 21 -40.08 -27.43 17.54
N LYS A 22 -39.78 -28.73 17.45
CA LYS A 22 -38.74 -29.35 16.61
C LYS A 22 -39.37 -30.07 15.40
N LEU A 23 -38.77 -29.82 14.23
CA LEU A 23 -38.43 -30.70 13.09
C LEU A 23 -39.36 -31.85 12.66
N SER A 24 -39.61 -31.92 11.33
CA SER A 24 -39.84 -33.18 10.64
C SER A 24 -39.00 -33.27 9.35
N ARG A 25 -38.44 -34.46 9.13
CA ARG A 25 -37.56 -34.90 8.04
C ARG A 25 -38.26 -36.08 7.38
N THR A 26 -38.46 -36.05 6.06
CA THR A 26 -38.96 -37.18 5.29
C THR A 26 -37.85 -37.75 4.40
N GLN A 27 -37.71 -39.07 4.45
CA GLN A 27 -36.92 -39.89 3.53
C GLN A 27 -37.90 -40.79 2.76
N SER A 28 -37.59 -41.07 1.49
CA SER A 28 -38.19 -42.17 0.72
C SER A 28 -37.11 -42.83 -0.16
N ASP A 29 -37.32 -44.12 -0.38
CA ASP A 29 -36.36 -45.19 -0.64
C ASP A 29 -35.96 -45.42 -2.12
N MET A 30 -34.97 -46.31 -2.32
CA MET A 30 -34.26 -46.65 -3.58
C MET A 30 -34.87 -47.80 -4.40
N SER A 31 -34.77 -47.73 -5.74
CA SER A 31 -34.19 -48.78 -6.63
C SER A 31 -34.48 -48.52 -8.12
N GLY A 32 -33.48 -48.75 -9.00
CA GLY A 32 -33.64 -48.74 -10.47
C GLY A 32 -32.33 -48.57 -11.24
N LEU A 33 -31.91 -49.64 -11.90
CA LEU A 33 -30.62 -49.91 -12.56
C LEU A 33 -30.28 -49.04 -13.78
N GLY A 34 -28.99 -48.79 -14.02
CA GLY A 34 -28.45 -48.31 -15.29
C GLY A 34 -26.94 -48.09 -15.25
N SER A 35 -26.20 -48.80 -16.10
CA SER A 35 -24.77 -49.06 -16.04
C SER A 35 -23.93 -48.19 -17.00
N VAL A 36 -22.60 -48.20 -16.79
CA VAL A 36 -21.53 -47.86 -17.78
C VAL A 36 -21.34 -46.33 -18.02
N GLN A 37 -20.17 -45.67 -18.11
CA GLN A 37 -18.80 -45.99 -18.56
C GLN A 37 -17.78 -44.94 -18.03
N ARG A 38 -16.49 -45.31 -18.04
CA ARG A 38 -15.30 -44.48 -17.75
C ARG A 38 -14.94 -43.46 -18.86
N ARG A 39 -14.18 -42.42 -18.45
CA ARG A 39 -13.35 -41.44 -19.22
C ARG A 39 -14.17 -40.39 -20.00
N ARG A 40 -13.77 -39.13 -20.22
CA ARG A 40 -12.45 -38.51 -20.46
C ARG A 40 -12.43 -37.05 -20.00
N VAL A 41 -11.21 -36.58 -19.70
CA VAL A 41 -10.79 -35.17 -19.73
C VAL A 41 -11.02 -34.60 -21.13
N LEU A 42 -11.66 -33.42 -21.22
CA LEU A 42 -11.59 -32.57 -22.41
C LEU A 42 -11.53 -31.10 -22.03
N THR A 43 -10.58 -30.43 -22.68
CA THR A 43 -10.36 -29.00 -22.76
C THR A 43 -11.36 -28.38 -23.75
N HIS A 44 -11.90 -27.21 -23.43
CA HIS A 44 -12.59 -26.32 -24.39
C HIS A 44 -11.84 -24.99 -24.36
N SER A 45 -11.06 -24.60 -25.37
CA SER A 45 -11.41 -24.26 -26.77
C SER A 45 -12.34 -23.06 -26.90
N SER A 46 -11.71 -21.93 -27.25
CA SER A 46 -12.06 -20.98 -28.30
C SER A 46 -13.51 -20.51 -28.44
N LYS A 47 -13.70 -19.21 -28.19
CA LYS A 47 -14.72 -18.41 -28.89
C LYS A 47 -14.05 -17.49 -29.92
N ARG A 48 -14.43 -17.79 -31.16
CA ARG A 48 -14.21 -17.09 -32.43
C ARG A 48 -14.36 -15.58 -32.32
N ALA A 49 -13.35 -14.86 -32.84
CA ALA A 49 -13.55 -13.56 -33.47
C ALA A 49 -14.27 -13.78 -34.81
N LEU A 50 -15.26 -12.95 -35.08
CA LEU A 50 -15.87 -12.83 -36.40
C LEU A 50 -15.52 -11.45 -36.96
N PHE A 51 -15.38 -11.45 -38.29
CA PHE A 51 -15.17 -10.33 -39.23
C PHE A 51 -13.71 -10.05 -39.62
N SER A 52 -13.34 -10.70 -40.74
CA SER A 52 -12.27 -10.37 -41.67
C SER A 52 -12.89 -9.81 -42.96
N SER A 53 -12.42 -8.66 -43.43
CA SER A 53 -11.77 -8.44 -44.75
C SER A 53 -12.68 -7.72 -45.77
N PRO A 54 -12.20 -7.26 -46.96
CA PRO A 54 -10.81 -7.12 -47.48
C PRO A 54 -10.52 -5.72 -48.14
N GLU A 55 -9.26 -5.26 -48.15
CA GLU A 55 -8.28 -5.16 -49.27
C GLU A 55 -8.31 -3.90 -50.15
N SER A 56 -7.12 -3.29 -50.33
CA SER A 56 -6.46 -3.24 -51.64
C SER A 56 -4.99 -2.80 -51.49
N ALA A 57 -4.08 -3.67 -51.95
CA ALA A 57 -2.65 -3.44 -52.12
C ALA A 57 -2.34 -2.49 -53.30
N LEU A 58 -1.08 -2.03 -53.37
CA LEU A 58 -0.23 -1.63 -54.50
C LEU A 58 0.83 -0.65 -53.94
N ASP A 59 2.09 -0.54 -54.35
CA ASP A 59 3.14 -1.39 -54.92
C ASP A 59 4.41 -0.48 -54.91
N SER A 60 5.59 -1.09 -54.99
CA SER A 60 6.83 -0.58 -55.62
C SER A 60 7.86 0.33 -54.90
N ASP A 61 9.11 -0.06 -55.19
CA ASP A 61 10.46 0.38 -54.84
C ASP A 61 10.85 1.85 -55.09
N SER A 62 11.83 2.37 -54.32
CA SER A 62 13.11 2.88 -54.88
C SER A 62 14.11 3.48 -53.85
N LYS A 63 15.30 2.85 -53.80
CA LYS A 63 16.69 3.38 -53.84
C LYS A 63 17.09 4.75 -53.22
N ARG A 64 17.99 4.67 -52.22
CA ARG A 64 19.40 5.17 -52.16
C ARG A 64 19.73 6.67 -52.35
N ALA A 65 20.31 7.31 -51.32
CA ALA A 65 21.55 8.15 -51.31
C ALA A 65 21.80 8.71 -49.88
N ARG A 66 22.95 8.44 -49.22
CA ARG A 66 24.16 9.30 -48.99
C ARG A 66 23.84 10.61 -48.21
N SER A 67 24.62 11.09 -47.24
CA SER A 67 26.03 10.88 -46.85
C SER A 67 26.32 11.57 -45.52
N LEU A 68 27.40 11.11 -44.87
CA LEU A 68 28.14 11.76 -43.80
C LEU A 68 28.68 13.14 -44.22
N THR A 69 28.68 14.10 -43.29
CA THR A 69 29.69 15.14 -43.17
C THR A 69 29.93 15.47 -41.70
N ASP A 70 31.20 15.47 -41.38
CA ASP A 70 31.89 15.86 -40.16
C ASP A 70 32.03 17.39 -40.11
N GLU A 71 31.94 18.02 -38.93
CA GLU A 71 32.83 19.13 -38.54
C GLU A 71 32.56 19.65 -37.11
N SER A 72 33.67 20.11 -36.54
CA SER A 72 34.00 20.43 -35.16
C SER A 72 33.49 21.79 -34.63
N GLY A 73 33.50 22.00 -33.29
CA GLY A 73 33.19 23.34 -32.75
C GLY A 73 33.00 23.54 -31.22
N ARG A 74 34.03 23.29 -30.41
CA ARG A 74 34.50 24.12 -29.27
C ARG A 74 33.49 24.82 -28.30
N ARG A 75 33.27 24.19 -27.14
CA ARG A 75 33.46 24.67 -25.73
C ARG A 75 33.06 26.11 -25.33
N ARG A 76 32.11 26.27 -24.40
CA ARG A 76 32.13 27.26 -23.27
C ARG A 76 31.31 26.77 -22.05
N LYS A 77 31.92 26.80 -20.84
CA LYS A 77 31.25 26.82 -19.51
C LYS A 77 30.86 28.28 -19.17
N PRO A 78 29.98 28.53 -18.19
CA PRO A 78 30.47 29.00 -16.88
C PRO A 78 29.67 28.46 -15.66
N THR A 79 30.36 28.13 -14.55
CA THR A 79 30.30 28.72 -13.17
C THR A 79 29.05 28.36 -12.36
N ALA A 80 29.10 27.43 -11.40
CA ALA A 80 29.59 27.58 -10.01
C ALA A 80 28.80 28.63 -9.21
N PHE A 81 27.89 28.16 -8.35
CA PHE A 81 27.54 28.85 -7.11
C PHE A 81 27.77 27.85 -5.98
N GLN A 82 28.67 28.23 -5.10
CA GLN A 82 29.13 27.49 -3.94
C GLN A 82 28.75 28.36 -2.74
N GLU A 83 28.00 27.80 -1.82
CA GLU A 83 28.01 28.29 -0.45
C GLU A 83 28.04 27.08 0.49
N ALA A 84 29.00 27.15 1.40
CA ALA A 84 29.46 26.10 2.29
C ALA A 84 29.39 26.65 3.72
N ILE A 85 28.87 25.87 4.66
CA ILE A 85 29.14 25.90 6.11
C ILE A 85 28.76 24.50 6.63
N ALA A 86 29.49 23.72 7.43
CA ALA A 86 30.88 23.63 7.85
C ALA A 86 31.02 22.24 8.55
N ASP A 87 32.18 21.58 8.40
CA ASP A 87 32.65 20.46 9.25
C ASP A 87 32.80 20.93 10.72
N SER A 88 32.81 20.14 11.80
CA SER A 88 33.30 18.79 12.11
C SER A 88 32.52 18.29 13.35
N GLU A 89 32.42 17.01 13.68
CA GLU A 89 33.45 16.30 14.45
C GLU A 89 33.36 14.78 14.24
N SER A 90 34.56 14.20 14.15
CA SER A 90 34.86 12.78 14.08
C SER A 90 34.29 11.99 15.26
N ASN A 91 33.53 10.94 14.98
CA ASN A 91 33.52 9.79 15.87
C ASN A 91 33.53 8.49 15.07
N SER A 92 34.62 7.76 15.25
CA SER A 92 34.85 6.41 14.74
C SER A 92 33.76 5.47 15.27
N PHE A 93 32.79 5.12 14.43
CA PHE A 93 31.79 4.10 14.76
C PHE A 93 31.82 2.96 13.75
N LYS A 94 32.01 1.76 14.29
CA LYS A 94 32.19 0.50 13.60
C LYS A 94 31.04 0.22 12.64
N GLU A 95 31.35 0.09 11.36
CA GLU A 95 30.49 -0.53 10.35
C GLU A 95 30.29 -2.01 10.72
N ASN A 96 29.06 -2.42 11.02
CA ASN A 96 28.41 -3.62 10.45
C ASN A 96 27.09 -4.05 11.11
N GLU A 97 26.59 -3.37 12.14
CA GLU A 97 25.34 -3.81 12.78
C GLU A 97 24.15 -2.93 12.33
N LEU A 98 23.13 -3.55 11.71
CA LEU A 98 21.81 -2.93 11.60
C LEU A 98 21.26 -2.76 13.03
N PRO A 99 20.71 -1.57 13.39
CA PRO A 99 20.07 -1.39 14.68
C PRO A 99 18.87 -2.35 14.80
N PRO A 100 18.57 -2.82 16.02
CA PRO A 100 17.50 -3.78 16.23
C PRO A 100 16.19 -3.21 15.69
N ALA A 101 15.56 -3.96 14.78
CA ALA A 101 14.18 -3.75 14.40
C ALA A 101 13.32 -3.68 15.67
N LEU A 102 12.18 -2.97 15.61
CA LEU A 102 11.28 -2.80 16.76
C LEU A 102 10.87 -4.16 17.33
N VAL A 103 11.62 -4.61 18.32
CA VAL A 103 11.29 -5.76 19.15
C VAL A 103 10.16 -5.31 20.08
N PRO A 104 9.03 -6.03 20.13
CA PRO A 104 8.35 -6.16 21.41
C PRO A 104 9.41 -6.68 22.38
N SER A 105 9.71 -5.92 23.44
CA SER A 105 10.65 -6.35 24.46
C SER A 105 10.30 -7.78 24.90
N VAL A 106 11.32 -8.62 25.07
CA VAL A 106 11.31 -10.03 25.47
C VAL A 106 11.37 -11.03 24.31
N MET A 107 12.59 -11.29 23.83
CA MET A 107 13.07 -12.66 23.55
C MET A 107 14.57 -12.76 23.87
N ILE A 108 14.89 -12.86 25.17
CA ILE A 108 16.18 -13.38 25.62
C ILE A 108 16.01 -14.90 25.77
N ASN A 109 16.85 -15.66 25.07
CA ASN A 109 17.12 -17.09 25.21
C ASN A 109 15.97 -18.07 24.92
N ARG A 110 15.94 -18.58 23.68
CA ARG A 110 15.21 -19.80 23.34
C ARG A 110 16.10 -21.03 23.57
N SER A 111 16.36 -21.34 24.82
CA SER A 111 16.83 -22.67 25.23
C SER A 111 15.65 -23.64 25.18
N LEU A 112 15.80 -24.77 24.49
CA LEU A 112 14.79 -25.82 24.36
C LEU A 112 14.54 -26.51 25.71
N SER A 113 13.63 -26.03 26.54
CA SER A 113 12.95 -26.85 27.57
C SER A 113 11.71 -26.15 28.13
N SER A 114 10.60 -26.89 28.13
CA SER A 114 9.30 -26.62 28.79
C SER A 114 8.31 -25.63 28.14
N PRO A 115 7.00 -25.99 28.12
CA PRO A 115 5.93 -25.11 27.68
C PRO A 115 5.65 -24.08 28.79
N GLY A 116 6.37 -22.96 28.76
CA GLY A 116 6.02 -21.79 29.56
C GLY A 116 4.69 -21.18 29.09
N PRO A 117 4.02 -20.37 29.94
CA PRO A 117 2.79 -19.70 29.57
C PRO A 117 3.07 -18.83 28.35
N SER A 118 2.33 -19.05 27.26
CA SER A 118 2.41 -18.23 26.06
C SER A 118 2.19 -16.78 26.47
N THR A 119 3.23 -15.95 26.43
CA THR A 119 3.11 -14.50 26.53
C THR A 119 2.03 -14.08 25.53
N PRO A 120 0.96 -13.39 25.97
CA PRO A 120 -0.09 -12.98 25.04
C PRO A 120 0.56 -12.11 23.97
N LEU A 121 0.39 -12.48 22.71
CA LEU A 121 0.80 -11.64 21.59
C LEU A 121 0.14 -10.27 21.83
N HIS A 122 0.94 -9.24 22.11
CA HIS A 122 0.42 -7.89 22.26
C HIS A 122 -0.30 -7.54 20.96
N ALA A 123 -1.60 -7.32 21.05
CA ALA A 123 -2.40 -6.94 19.90
C ALA A 123 -1.85 -5.63 19.35
N TYR A 124 -1.49 -5.64 18.07
CA TYR A 124 -1.07 -4.43 17.38
C TYR A 124 -2.21 -3.39 17.49
N THR A 125 -1.88 -2.24 18.06
CA THR A 125 -2.78 -1.09 18.16
C THR A 125 -2.26 -0.01 17.21
N PRO A 126 -3.02 0.37 16.17
CA PRO A 126 -2.64 1.46 15.27
C PRO A 126 -2.45 2.77 16.04
N LEU A 127 -1.43 3.55 15.71
CA LEU A 127 -1.20 4.86 16.34
C LEU A 127 -2.13 5.95 15.78
N LEU A 128 -2.66 5.76 14.57
CA LEU A 128 -3.61 6.69 13.96
C LEU A 128 -5.06 6.18 14.02
N PRO A 129 -6.04 7.08 14.21
CA PRO A 129 -7.46 6.71 14.17
C PRO A 129 -7.86 6.09 12.83
N LEU A 130 -8.39 4.86 12.89
CA LEU A 130 -8.84 4.12 11.71
C LEU A 130 -10.32 4.36 11.42
N ILE A 131 -10.66 4.26 10.14
CA ILE A 131 -12.04 4.14 9.67
C ILE A 131 -12.26 2.77 9.02
N LYS A 132 -13.51 2.29 9.05
CA LYS A 132 -13.88 1.03 8.41
C LYS A 132 -13.98 1.21 6.90
N SER A 133 -13.26 0.39 6.14
CA SER A 133 -13.38 0.33 4.68
C SER A 133 -14.01 -1.00 4.26
N SER A 134 -15.12 -0.93 3.54
CA SER A 134 -15.74 -2.12 2.92
C SER A 134 -14.93 -2.62 1.72
N LYS A 135 -14.22 -1.71 1.02
CA LYS A 135 -13.41 -2.04 -0.16
C LYS A 135 -12.11 -2.75 0.21
N HIS A 136 -11.50 -2.37 1.34
CA HIS A 136 -10.21 -2.91 1.79
C HIS A 136 -10.25 -3.22 3.29
N PRO A 137 -10.93 -4.29 3.71
CA PRO A 137 -11.06 -4.65 5.13
C PRO A 137 -9.73 -5.12 5.76
N ASP A 138 -8.75 -5.48 4.92
CA ASP A 138 -7.41 -5.93 5.34
C ASP A 138 -6.43 -4.78 5.61
N LEU A 139 -6.77 -3.55 5.22
CA LEU A 139 -5.89 -2.39 5.29
C LEU A 139 -6.31 -1.42 6.39
N ASN A 140 -5.32 -0.78 6.99
CA ASN A 140 -5.55 0.37 7.86
C ASN A 140 -5.92 1.57 6.99
N VAL A 141 -7.15 2.05 7.12
CA VAL A 141 -7.65 3.21 6.36
C VAL A 141 -7.86 4.38 7.31
N ILE A 142 -7.43 5.56 6.90
CA ILE A 142 -7.57 6.81 7.66
C ILE A 142 -8.41 7.83 6.89
N SER A 143 -9.10 8.72 7.61
CA SER A 143 -9.90 9.78 7.01
C SER A 143 -9.04 10.97 6.55
N PRO A 144 -9.51 11.81 5.61
CA PRO A 144 -8.85 13.08 5.30
C PRO A 144 -8.66 13.98 6.54
N SER A 145 -9.61 13.98 7.48
CA SER A 145 -9.49 14.74 8.74
C SER A 145 -8.33 14.26 9.64
N THR A 146 -7.98 12.97 9.56
CA THR A 146 -6.81 12.42 10.26
C THR A 146 -5.52 12.95 9.63
N VAL A 147 -5.51 13.12 8.31
CA VAL A 147 -4.34 13.62 7.55
C VAL A 147 -4.12 15.11 7.81
N GLU A 148 -5.19 15.90 7.90
CA GLU A 148 -5.13 17.30 8.32
C GLU A 148 -4.47 17.45 9.70
N LYS A 149 -4.98 16.74 10.71
CA LYS A 149 -4.41 16.72 12.06
C LYS A 149 -2.94 16.28 12.08
N LEU A 150 -2.57 15.34 11.21
CA LEU A 150 -1.20 14.87 11.04
C LEU A 150 -0.29 15.97 10.48
N LEU A 151 -0.76 16.71 9.47
CA LEU A 151 -0.03 17.83 8.88
C LEU A 151 0.12 19.02 9.84
N ASP A 152 -0.80 19.16 10.79
CA ASP A 152 -0.76 20.18 11.85
C ASP A 152 0.13 19.77 13.04
N GLY A 153 0.69 18.55 13.03
CA GLY A 153 1.59 18.06 14.07
C GLY A 153 0.89 17.49 15.30
N THR A 154 -0.41 17.21 15.24
CA THR A 154 -1.20 16.66 16.36
C THR A 154 -0.66 15.32 16.86
N TYR A 155 0.04 14.55 16.02
CA TYR A 155 0.54 13.21 16.33
C TYR A 155 2.06 13.14 16.53
N ASN A 156 2.75 14.27 16.72
CA ASN A 156 4.21 14.31 16.91
C ASN A 156 4.68 13.68 18.23
N ASP A 157 3.76 13.46 19.17
CA ASP A 157 3.98 12.76 20.43
C ASP A 157 4.01 11.22 20.26
N VAL A 158 3.22 10.69 19.31
CA VAL A 158 3.11 9.25 19.05
C VAL A 158 3.95 8.78 17.85
N LEU A 159 4.09 9.61 16.82
CA LEU A 159 4.88 9.33 15.62
C LEU A 159 6.16 10.13 15.62
N HIS A 160 7.28 9.48 15.30
CA HIS A 160 8.54 10.19 15.12
C HIS A 160 8.56 10.93 13.77
N THR A 161 8.02 10.30 12.72
CA THR A 161 7.92 10.90 11.39
C THR A 161 6.84 10.20 10.57
N PHE A 162 6.41 10.83 9.47
CA PHE A 162 5.51 10.22 8.51
C PHE A 162 5.89 10.59 7.07
N HIS A 163 5.45 9.76 6.13
CA HIS A 163 5.64 9.99 4.70
C HIS A 163 4.31 9.86 3.98
N LEU A 164 3.89 10.96 3.35
CA LEU A 164 2.80 10.97 2.39
C LEU A 164 3.32 10.48 1.03
N ILE A 165 2.75 9.40 0.53
CA ILE A 165 3.17 8.73 -0.71
C ILE A 165 2.04 8.84 -1.72
N ASP A 166 2.23 9.67 -2.72
CA ASP A 166 1.31 9.81 -3.85
C ASP A 166 1.63 8.73 -4.89
N CYS A 167 0.72 7.77 -5.05
CA CYS A 167 0.82 6.68 -6.02
C CYS A 167 0.18 7.04 -7.37
N ARG A 168 -0.18 8.30 -7.61
CA ARG A 168 -0.66 8.77 -8.92
C ARG A 168 0.48 8.92 -9.93
N PHE A 169 0.12 9.18 -11.19
CA PHE A 169 1.08 9.49 -12.24
C PHE A 169 1.64 10.90 -12.12
N GLN A 170 2.76 11.14 -12.80
CA GLN A 170 3.50 12.38 -12.63
C GLN A 170 2.68 13.61 -13.00
N HIS A 171 1.86 13.54 -14.06
CA HIS A 171 1.01 14.67 -14.47
C HIS A 171 -0.07 15.00 -13.42
N GLU A 172 -0.63 13.97 -12.76
CA GLU A 172 -1.60 14.16 -11.68
C GLU A 172 -0.94 14.82 -10.45
N PHE A 173 0.28 14.39 -10.10
CA PHE A 173 1.05 14.93 -8.97
C PHE A 173 1.46 16.39 -9.21
N LEU A 174 1.94 16.71 -10.42
CA LEU A 174 2.33 18.07 -10.80
C LEU A 174 1.13 19.02 -10.88
N GLY A 175 -0.06 18.51 -11.21
CA GLY A 175 -1.29 19.29 -11.19
C GLY A 175 -1.68 19.77 -9.79
N GLY A 176 -1.34 19.01 -8.76
CA GLY A 176 -1.58 19.33 -7.36
C GLY A 176 -1.50 18.07 -6.49
N THR A 177 -0.96 18.18 -5.29
CA THR A 177 -0.79 17.08 -4.34
C THR A 177 -0.89 17.57 -2.89
N LEU A 178 -0.81 16.67 -1.92
CA LEU A 178 -0.81 17.03 -0.50
C LEU A 178 0.54 17.66 -0.10
N ARG A 179 0.52 18.58 0.86
CA ARG A 179 1.71 19.25 1.39
C ARG A 179 2.73 18.21 1.89
N GLY A 180 3.94 18.25 1.34
CA GLY A 180 5.02 17.33 1.72
C GLY A 180 4.92 15.90 1.15
N ALA A 181 4.00 15.64 0.23
CA ALA A 181 3.88 14.33 -0.41
C ALA A 181 5.02 14.04 -1.41
N ARG A 182 5.39 12.76 -1.52
CA ARG A 182 6.39 12.26 -2.48
C ARG A 182 5.70 11.46 -3.58
N SER A 183 5.99 11.79 -4.85
CA SER A 183 5.52 11.02 -6.02
C SER A 183 6.27 9.69 -6.13
N LEU A 184 5.60 8.58 -5.84
CA LEU A 184 6.15 7.22 -5.96
C LEU A 184 5.13 6.28 -6.62
N ALA A 185 4.89 6.48 -7.92
CA ALA A 185 3.97 5.66 -8.71
C ALA A 185 4.45 4.20 -8.87
N LEU A 186 5.77 4.00 -8.99
CA LEU A 186 6.36 2.71 -9.29
C LEU A 186 6.81 1.98 -8.02
N PRO A 187 6.52 0.67 -7.90
CA PRO A 187 6.87 -0.09 -6.70
C PRO A 187 8.38 -0.20 -6.46
N GLN A 188 9.21 -0.12 -7.50
CA GLN A 188 10.66 -0.08 -7.36
C GLN A 188 11.13 1.21 -6.66
N HIS A 189 10.44 2.34 -6.88
CA HIS A 189 10.78 3.60 -6.22
C HIS A 189 10.45 3.55 -4.73
N VAL A 190 9.37 2.87 -4.35
CA VAL A 190 9.03 2.62 -2.93
C VAL A 190 10.08 1.72 -2.27
N GLU A 191 10.49 0.64 -2.93
CA GLU A 191 11.58 -0.23 -2.43
C GLU A 191 12.90 0.55 -2.25
N ALA A 192 13.26 1.40 -3.21
CA ALA A 192 14.46 2.22 -3.14
C ALA A 192 14.37 3.34 -2.07
N ALA A 193 13.17 3.85 -1.79
CA ALA A 193 12.98 4.90 -0.81
C ALA A 193 12.97 4.40 0.63
N PHE A 194 12.35 3.24 0.89
CA PHE A 194 12.03 2.80 2.25
C PHE A 194 12.71 1.50 2.67
N PHE A 195 13.20 0.69 1.73
CA PHE A 195 13.79 -0.63 2.02
C PHE A 195 15.28 -0.70 1.62
N GLN A 196 16.00 0.41 1.78
CA GLN A 196 17.47 0.44 1.76
C GLN A 196 18.01 0.45 3.20
N PRO A 197 19.21 -0.08 3.45
CA PRO A 197 19.73 -0.23 4.82
C PRO A 197 19.60 1.04 5.66
N GLN A 198 19.97 2.20 5.12
CA GLN A 198 19.89 3.50 5.81
C GLN A 198 18.45 3.88 6.20
N ALA A 199 17.49 3.70 5.29
CA ALA A 199 16.09 4.01 5.55
C ALA A 199 15.49 3.10 6.63
N LEU A 200 15.89 1.83 6.64
CA LEU A 200 15.43 0.85 7.64
C LEU A 200 15.91 1.20 9.04
N ARG A 201 17.13 1.75 9.19
CA ARG A 201 17.63 2.25 10.48
C ARG A 201 16.77 3.40 11.04
N ALA A 202 16.13 4.18 10.17
CA ALA A 202 15.30 5.33 10.52
C ALA A 202 13.79 5.00 10.58
N SER A 203 13.40 3.72 10.55
CA SER A 203 11.99 3.30 10.47
C SER A 203 11.20 3.40 11.79
N THR A 204 11.85 3.77 12.89
CA THR A 204 11.27 3.81 14.23
C THR A 204 10.07 4.76 14.31
N ARG A 205 8.87 4.22 14.62
CA ARG A 205 7.61 4.97 14.70
C ARG A 205 7.33 5.86 13.48
N THR A 206 7.69 5.33 12.30
CA THR A 206 7.50 5.99 11.01
C THR A 206 6.22 5.52 10.34
N ALA A 207 5.28 6.43 10.06
CA ALA A 207 4.05 6.12 9.33
C ALA A 207 4.21 6.30 7.81
N LEU A 208 3.87 5.27 7.03
CA LEU A 208 3.78 5.34 5.57
C LEU A 208 2.31 5.48 5.18
N ILE A 209 1.93 6.62 4.60
CA ILE A 209 0.55 6.96 4.30
C ILE A 209 0.41 7.08 2.78
N LEU A 210 -0.33 6.14 2.19
CA LEU A 210 -0.46 6.01 0.75
C LEU A 210 -1.80 6.54 0.26
N PHE A 211 -1.79 7.20 -0.88
CA PHE A 211 -3.02 7.60 -1.56
C PHE A 211 -2.82 7.59 -3.07
N CYS A 212 -3.93 7.55 -3.80
CA CYS A 212 -3.93 7.88 -5.22
C CYS A 212 -5.10 8.84 -5.49
N GLU A 213 -5.67 8.84 -6.70
CA GLU A 213 -6.80 9.72 -7.00
C GLU A 213 -8.03 9.43 -6.13
N PHE A 214 -8.41 8.16 -6.03
CA PHE A 214 -9.56 7.68 -5.25
C PHE A 214 -9.18 6.65 -4.17
N SER A 215 -7.89 6.33 -4.05
CA SER A 215 -7.37 5.25 -3.18
C SER A 215 -8.06 3.88 -3.33
N ALA A 216 -8.62 3.58 -4.51
CA ALA A 216 -9.33 2.32 -4.75
C ALA A 216 -8.43 1.17 -5.24
N GLU A 217 -7.37 1.47 -6.00
CA GLU A 217 -6.56 0.44 -6.67
C GLU A 217 -5.07 0.63 -6.44
N ARG A 218 -4.51 1.75 -6.95
CA ARG A 218 -3.06 2.01 -6.97
C ARG A 218 -2.44 2.01 -5.56
N ALA A 219 -2.98 2.82 -4.64
CA ALA A 219 -2.46 2.92 -3.27
C ALA A 219 -2.66 1.64 -2.43
N PRO A 220 -3.85 1.01 -2.38
CA PRO A 220 -4.05 -0.27 -1.70
C PRO A 220 -3.09 -1.37 -2.18
N LYS A 221 -2.87 -1.46 -3.50
CA LYS A 221 -1.93 -2.42 -4.08
C LYS A 221 -0.50 -2.14 -3.63
N MET A 222 -0.09 -0.87 -3.57
CA MET A 222 1.22 -0.47 -3.08
C MET A 222 1.39 -0.75 -1.58
N ALA A 223 0.36 -0.49 -0.76
CA ALA A 223 0.38 -0.76 0.68
C ALA A 223 0.59 -2.26 0.96
N ARG A 224 -0.12 -3.14 0.23
CA ARG A 224 0.10 -4.60 0.31
C ARG A 224 1.51 -4.99 -0.12
N HIS A 225 2.06 -4.34 -1.16
CA HIS A 225 3.43 -4.59 -1.60
C HIS A 225 4.46 -4.24 -0.53
N ILE A 226 4.35 -3.07 0.10
CA ILE A 226 5.20 -2.64 1.23
C ILE A 226 5.14 -3.68 2.34
N ARG A 227 3.94 -4.07 2.78
CA ARG A 227 3.78 -5.06 3.86
C ARG A 227 4.37 -6.42 3.49
N ASN A 228 4.23 -6.85 2.24
CA ASN A 228 4.80 -8.11 1.76
C ASN A 228 6.33 -8.08 1.76
N ILE A 229 6.96 -6.95 1.43
CA ILE A 229 8.42 -6.81 1.50
C ILE A 229 8.87 -6.89 2.95
N ASP A 230 8.26 -6.10 3.82
CA ASP A 230 8.64 -6.03 5.23
C ASP A 230 8.53 -7.40 5.92
N ARG A 231 7.45 -8.15 5.62
CA ARG A 231 7.28 -9.53 6.10
C ARG A 231 8.28 -10.53 5.52
N ARG A 232 8.78 -10.31 4.30
CA ARG A 232 9.84 -11.16 3.72
C ARG A 232 11.19 -10.90 4.36
N ILE A 233 11.49 -9.65 4.71
CA ILE A 233 12.71 -9.28 5.44
C ILE A 233 12.68 -9.91 6.84
N HIS A 234 11.52 -9.86 7.51
CA HIS A 234 11.34 -10.41 8.86
C HIS A 234 10.78 -11.84 8.89
N ALA A 235 11.05 -12.65 7.86
CA ALA A 235 10.52 -14.02 7.78
C ALA A 235 10.94 -14.88 9.00
N ASP A 236 12.16 -14.66 9.49
CA ASP A 236 12.78 -15.46 10.55
C ASP A 236 12.46 -14.93 11.96
N VAL A 237 11.94 -13.71 12.07
CA VAL A 237 11.74 -12.97 13.32
C VAL A 237 10.31 -12.42 13.46
N TYR A 238 9.33 -13.16 12.95
CA TYR A 238 7.91 -12.84 13.12
C TYR A 238 7.55 -12.65 14.62
N PRO A 239 6.76 -11.63 15.00
CA PRO A 239 5.93 -10.73 14.19
C PRO A 239 6.55 -9.37 13.84
N THR A 240 7.87 -9.23 13.87
CA THR A 240 8.57 -7.94 13.68
C THR A 240 8.30 -7.31 12.30
N LEU A 241 8.31 -5.96 12.27
CA LEU A 241 8.18 -5.12 11.07
C LEU A 241 9.06 -3.87 11.22
N HIS A 242 9.56 -3.34 10.11
CA HIS A 242 10.16 -2.02 10.06
C HIS A 242 9.08 -0.94 10.04
N TYR A 243 8.04 -1.13 9.23
CA TYR A 243 6.92 -0.21 9.07
C TYR A 243 5.61 -0.89 9.52
N PRO A 244 5.36 -1.00 10.85
CA PRO A 244 4.07 -1.44 11.35
C PRO A 244 2.94 -0.47 10.93
N GLU A 245 3.29 0.81 10.84
CA GLU A 245 2.39 1.92 10.53
C GLU A 245 2.29 2.18 9.02
N VAL A 246 1.44 1.41 8.35
CA VAL A 246 1.11 1.61 6.92
C VAL A 246 -0.38 1.87 6.79
N TYR A 247 -0.74 3.00 6.19
CA TYR A 247 -2.11 3.50 6.09
C TYR A 247 -2.47 3.85 4.65
N VAL A 248 -3.77 3.80 4.33
CA VAL A 248 -4.34 4.31 3.07
C VAL A 248 -5.33 5.44 3.38
N ILE A 249 -5.26 6.55 2.65
CA ILE A 249 -6.21 7.65 2.80
C ILE A 249 -7.52 7.30 2.09
N ASP A 250 -8.64 7.37 2.81
CA ASP A 250 -9.97 7.14 2.25
C ASP A 250 -10.36 8.20 1.21
N GLY A 251 -10.87 7.74 0.07
CA GLY A 251 -11.26 8.62 -1.04
C GLY A 251 -10.10 9.30 -1.79
N GLY A 252 -8.85 9.10 -1.36
CA GLY A 252 -7.65 9.58 -2.05
C GLY A 252 -7.51 11.09 -2.10
N TYR A 253 -6.67 11.57 -3.03
CA TYR A 253 -6.40 13.00 -3.23
C TYR A 253 -7.68 13.77 -3.57
N LYS A 254 -8.60 13.18 -4.33
CA LYS A 254 -9.86 13.83 -4.68
C LYS A 254 -10.66 14.20 -3.43
N HIS A 255 -10.82 13.27 -2.49
CA HIS A 255 -11.56 13.52 -1.25
C HIS A 255 -10.82 14.51 -0.33
N CYS A 256 -9.49 14.44 -0.28
CA CYS A 256 -8.68 15.45 0.41
C CYS A 256 -8.79 16.85 -0.21
N PHE A 257 -8.90 16.94 -1.54
CA PHE A 257 -9.02 18.21 -2.25
C PHE A 257 -10.42 18.82 -2.14
N GLU A 258 -11.45 17.98 -2.13
CA GLU A 258 -12.85 18.38 -1.96
C GLU A 258 -13.22 18.70 -0.50
N SER A 259 -12.34 18.41 0.47
CA SER A 259 -12.56 18.80 1.86
C SER A 259 -12.36 20.31 2.04
N VAL A 260 -12.96 20.87 3.09
CA VAL A 260 -13.06 22.32 3.31
C VAL A 260 -11.69 22.98 3.58
N ASN A 261 -10.66 22.20 3.92
CA ASN A 261 -9.33 22.72 4.26
C ASN A 261 -8.33 22.56 3.09
N HIS A 262 -8.22 23.59 2.26
CA HIS A 262 -7.24 23.65 1.16
C HIS A 262 -5.78 23.82 1.64
N ASP A 263 -5.52 24.13 2.91
CA ASP A 263 -4.15 24.28 3.44
C ASP A 263 -3.39 22.94 3.53
N MET A 264 -4.12 21.83 3.42
CA MET A 264 -3.56 20.49 3.28
C MET A 264 -2.95 20.25 1.88
N CYS A 265 -3.38 20.99 0.85
CA CYS A 265 -2.86 20.89 -0.50
C CYS A 265 -1.65 21.80 -0.73
N LEU A 266 -0.78 21.41 -1.66
CA LEU A 266 0.43 22.17 -1.97
C LEU A 266 0.08 23.43 -2.78
N SER A 267 -0.09 24.55 -2.07
CA SER A 267 -0.37 25.92 -2.58
C SER A 267 -1.84 26.19 -2.92
N PRO A 268 -2.31 27.45 -2.81
CA PRO A 268 -3.68 27.86 -3.18
C PRO A 268 -4.03 27.67 -4.67
N ALA A 269 -3.01 27.47 -5.52
CA ALA A 269 -3.14 27.20 -6.95
C ALA A 269 -3.14 25.70 -7.29
N ALA A 270 -3.10 24.79 -6.30
CA ALA A 270 -3.16 23.36 -6.54
C ALA A 270 -4.45 23.01 -7.27
N ALA A 271 -4.34 22.51 -8.50
CA ALA A 271 -5.48 22.02 -9.25
C ALA A 271 -5.68 20.53 -8.96
N TYR A 272 -6.92 20.07 -9.10
CA TYR A 272 -7.19 18.65 -9.22
C TYR A 272 -7.08 18.25 -10.69
N VAL A 273 -5.97 17.61 -11.06
CA VAL A 273 -5.77 17.02 -12.39
C VAL A 273 -6.06 15.53 -12.33
N PRO A 274 -7.15 15.05 -12.97
CA PRO A 274 -7.52 13.65 -12.95
C PRO A 274 -6.62 12.80 -13.87
N MET A 275 -6.59 11.49 -13.63
CA MET A 275 -5.78 10.56 -14.42
C MET A 275 -6.11 10.59 -15.92
N ASN A 276 -7.39 10.82 -16.27
CA ASN A 276 -7.92 10.85 -17.63
C ASN A 276 -8.00 12.27 -18.25
N HIS A 277 -7.18 13.21 -17.77
CA HIS A 277 -7.13 14.56 -18.33
C HIS A 277 -6.80 14.56 -19.83
N PRO A 278 -7.53 15.30 -20.68
CA PRO A 278 -7.38 15.25 -22.14
C PRO A 278 -5.98 15.65 -22.62
N ASP A 279 -5.32 16.58 -21.93
CA ASP A 279 -3.99 17.05 -22.31
C ASP A 279 -2.85 16.07 -21.94
N HIS A 280 -3.16 15.00 -21.21
CA HIS A 280 -2.17 14.06 -20.68
C HIS A 280 -2.41 12.60 -21.10
N VAL A 281 -3.20 12.39 -22.16
CA VAL A 281 -3.56 11.04 -22.62
C VAL A 281 -2.34 10.18 -22.94
N ASP A 282 -1.32 10.72 -23.62
CA ASP A 282 -0.15 9.92 -24.02
C ASP A 282 0.81 9.67 -22.86
N ALA A 283 1.03 10.66 -21.99
CA ALA A 283 1.77 10.49 -20.74
C ALA A 283 1.14 9.40 -19.87
N CYS A 284 -0.19 9.45 -19.69
CA CYS A 284 -0.96 8.46 -18.95
C CYS A 284 -0.83 7.05 -19.54
N LYS A 285 -0.90 6.89 -20.87
CA LYS A 285 -0.68 5.59 -21.53
C LYS A 285 0.73 5.05 -21.26
N MET A 286 1.75 5.89 -21.37
CA MET A 286 3.15 5.50 -21.15
C MET A 286 3.38 5.06 -19.70
N GLU A 287 2.96 5.88 -18.73
CA GLU A 287 3.12 5.57 -17.31
C GLU A 287 2.31 4.33 -16.89
N LEU A 288 1.10 4.13 -17.45
CA LEU A 288 0.31 2.93 -17.21
C LEU A 288 0.99 1.67 -17.75
N SER A 289 1.58 1.75 -18.95
CA SER A 289 2.38 0.66 -19.53
C SER A 289 3.60 0.34 -18.67
N GLY A 290 4.32 1.37 -18.23
CA GLY A 290 5.44 1.26 -17.30
C GLY A 290 5.04 0.60 -15.98
N LEU A 291 3.96 1.07 -15.36
CA LEU A 291 3.42 0.52 -14.12
C LEU A 291 3.08 -0.97 -14.26
N ARG A 292 2.38 -1.35 -15.34
CA ARG A 292 2.03 -2.76 -15.62
C ARG A 292 3.27 -3.62 -15.77
N SER A 293 4.26 -3.14 -16.51
CA SER A 293 5.55 -3.82 -16.74
C SER A 293 6.32 -3.99 -15.43
N SER A 294 6.39 -2.95 -14.60
CA SER A 294 7.01 -2.97 -13.28
C SER A 294 6.39 -4.03 -12.37
N TRP A 295 5.05 -4.09 -12.28
CA TRP A 295 4.38 -5.13 -11.50
C TRP A 295 4.61 -6.53 -12.06
N LYS A 296 4.71 -6.70 -13.39
CA LYS A 296 5.04 -7.99 -14.02
C LYS A 296 6.45 -8.42 -13.64
N GLN A 297 7.42 -7.52 -13.74
CA GLN A 297 8.81 -7.77 -13.38
C GLN A 297 8.96 -8.17 -11.90
N LEU A 298 8.24 -7.52 -10.99
CA LEU A 298 8.24 -7.85 -9.56
C LEU A 298 7.73 -9.26 -9.26
N ARG A 299 6.81 -9.78 -10.07
CA ARG A 299 6.32 -11.16 -9.94
C ARG A 299 7.30 -12.17 -10.53
N SER A 300 7.98 -11.84 -11.63
CA SER A 300 8.91 -12.76 -12.29
C SER A 300 10.28 -12.83 -11.61
N THR A 301 10.77 -11.73 -11.05
CA THR A 301 12.09 -11.68 -10.42
C THR A 301 11.97 -12.00 -8.94
N PRO A 302 12.68 -12.99 -8.37
CA PRO A 302 12.65 -13.26 -6.93
C PRO A 302 13.13 -12.08 -6.09
N PHE A 303 12.61 -11.95 -4.86
CA PHE A 303 13.00 -10.89 -3.93
C PHE A 303 14.52 -10.88 -3.65
N SER A 304 15.11 -12.06 -3.42
CA SER A 304 16.56 -12.22 -3.19
C SER A 304 17.39 -11.63 -4.33
N LYS A 305 16.99 -11.84 -5.60
CA LYS A 305 17.73 -11.29 -6.75
C LYS A 305 17.62 -9.77 -6.88
N ARG A 306 16.55 -9.14 -6.38
CA ARG A 306 16.39 -7.68 -6.43
C ARG A 306 17.21 -6.95 -5.36
N HIS A 307 17.50 -7.66 -4.27
CA HIS A 307 18.16 -7.12 -3.09
C HIS A 307 19.56 -7.71 -2.86
N ALA A 308 20.02 -8.67 -3.68
CA ALA A 308 21.29 -9.40 -3.53
C ALA A 308 22.53 -8.50 -3.33
N ASN A 309 22.56 -7.30 -3.90
CA ASN A 309 23.73 -6.41 -3.86
C ASN A 309 23.65 -5.33 -2.77
N LYS A 310 22.66 -5.42 -1.86
CA LYS A 310 22.32 -4.31 -0.94
C LYS A 310 22.33 -4.68 0.54
N TRP A 311 22.58 -5.95 0.85
CA TRP A 311 22.59 -6.52 2.20
C TRP A 311 23.90 -7.28 2.51
N CYS A 312 24.95 -7.03 1.71
CA CYS A 312 26.32 -7.46 2.00
C CYS A 312 27.08 -6.34 2.72
#